data_AF-A0A1F2TKQ7-F1
#
_entry.id   AF-A0A1F2TKQ7-F1
#
_cell.length_a   1.000
_cell.length_b   1.000
_cell.length_c   1.000
_cell.angle_alpha   90.00
_cell.angle_beta   90.00
_cell.angle_gamma   90.00
#
_symmetry.space_group_name_H-M   'P 1'
#
loop_
_entity.id
_entity.type
_entity.pdbx_description
1 polymer ?
#
loop_
_entity_poly.entity_id
_entity_poly.type
_entity_poly.pdbx_seq_one_letter_code
_entity_poly.pdbx_strand_id
1 'polypeptide(L)'
;MEVQVSAETAKKLHDLATRSGRAPEDIVEDALAGYLEEVASARKTLDSRYDDLKSGRVKPIDGEEAFRKLREISERRRSGG
;
A
#
# COMPACT_ATOMS: atom_id res chain seq x y z
N MET A 1 -0.29 15.28 20.25
CA MET A 1 -0.17 13.82 20.46
C MET A 1 1.31 13.52 20.57
N GLU A 2 1.75 12.78 21.58
CA GLU A 2 3.15 12.35 21.70
C GLU A 2 3.24 10.85 21.38
N VAL A 3 4.22 10.48 20.54
CA VAL A 3 4.44 9.08 20.13
C VAL A 3 5.80 8.64 20.63
N GLN A 4 5.82 7.61 21.47
CA GLN A 4 7.05 7.02 21.97
C GLN A 4 7.58 6.02 20.93
N VAL A 5 8.84 6.19 20.52
CA VAL A 5 9.52 5.29 19.57
C VAL A 5 10.67 4.56 20.25
N SER A 6 11.14 3.47 19.63
CA SER A 6 12.32 2.77 20.12
C SER A 6 13.57 3.68 20.09
N ALA A 7 14.53 3.40 20.98
CA ALA A 7 15.81 4.12 20.99
C ALA A 7 16.56 4.01 19.65
N GLU A 8 16.46 2.87 18.97
CA GLU A 8 17.04 2.66 17.65
C GLU A 8 16.38 3.57 16.60
N THR A 9 15.05 3.66 16.61
CA THR A 9 14.29 4.54 15.71
C THR A 9 14.64 6.01 15.95
N ALA A 10 14.72 6.43 17.22
CA ALA A 10 15.09 7.79 17.59
C ALA A 10 16.50 8.15 17.08
N LYS A 11 17.47 7.25 17.23
CA LYS A 11 18.83 7.42 16.69
C LYS A 11 18.81 7.57 15.16
N LYS A 12 18.10 6.69 14.45
CA LYS A 12 17.99 6.76 12.98
C LYS A 12 17.35 8.06 12.52
N LEU A 13 16.31 8.54 13.21
CA LEU A 13 15.65 9.80 12.91
C LEU A 13 16.60 10.98 13.12
N HIS A 14 17.34 11.01 14.23
CA HIS A 14 18.33 12.06 14.49
C HIS A 14 19.46 12.09 13.44
N ASP A 15 19.99 10.93 13.06
CA ASP A 15 21.01 10.81 12.02
C ASP A 15 20.48 11.29 10.66
N LEU A 16 19.20 11.04 10.37
CA LEU A 16 18.55 11.49 9.14
C LEU A 16 18.30 13.01 9.14
N ALA A 17 17.83 13.56 10.26
CA ALA A 17 17.67 14.99 10.46
C ALA A 17 18.99 15.74 10.27
N THR A 18 20.06 15.25 10.91
CA THR A 18 21.41 15.82 10.78
C THR A 18 21.91 15.81 9.34
N ARG A 19 21.69 14.72 8.60
CA ARG A 19 22.13 14.60 7.20
C ARG A 19 21.30 15.44 6.22
N SER A 20 20.00 15.53 6.46
CA SER A 20 19.08 16.26 5.56
C SER A 20 18.97 17.75 5.88
N GLY A 21 19.41 18.17 7.08
CA GLY A 21 19.19 19.53 7.59
C GLY A 21 17.73 19.82 7.94
N ARG A 22 16.85 18.82 7.90
CA ARG A 22 15.42 18.96 8.21
C ARG A 22 15.16 18.72 9.69
N ALA A 23 14.11 19.35 10.20
CA ALA A 23 13.65 19.08 11.55
C ALA A 23 13.15 17.61 11.63
N PRO A 24 13.44 16.88 12.73
CA PRO A 24 12.91 15.53 12.94
C PRO A 24 11.39 15.45 12.78
N GLU A 25 10.67 16.49 13.20
CA GLU A 25 9.21 16.58 13.16
C GLU A 25 8.70 16.58 11.71
N ASP A 26 9.33 17.36 10.83
CA ASP A 26 8.95 17.43 9.41
C ASP A 26 9.17 16.09 8.70
N ILE A 27 10.24 15.37 9.07
CA ILE A 27 10.54 14.04 8.52
C ILE A 27 9.47 13.04 8.95
N VAL A 28 9.07 13.09 10.22
CA VAL A 28 8.02 12.22 10.77
C VAL A 28 6.67 12.53 10.12
N GLU A 29 6.33 13.80 9.96
CA GLU A 29 5.09 14.23 9.33
C GLU A 29 5.00 13.75 7.88
N ASP A 30 6.06 13.93 7.08
CA ASP A 30 6.10 13.44 5.70
C ASP A 30 5.97 11.91 5.62
N ALA A 31 6.71 11.19 6.47
CA ALA A 31 6.66 9.72 6.49
C ALA A 31 5.26 9.23 6.85
N LEU A 32 4.61 9.88 7.81
CA LEU A 32 3.25 9.54 8.22
C LEU A 32 2.22 9.93 7.14
N ALA A 33 2.37 11.07 6.49
CA ALA A 33 1.52 11.50 5.39
C ALA A 33 1.55 10.46 4.25
N GLY A 34 2.75 10.00 3.85
CA GLY A 34 2.90 8.96 2.85
C GLY A 34 2.23 7.64 3.26
N TYR A 35 2.45 7.19 4.51
CA TYR A 35 1.80 5.98 5.02
C TYR A 35 0.27 6.09 5.00
N LEU A 36 -0.28 7.23 5.45
CA LEU A 36 -1.72 7.46 5.48
C LEU A 36 -2.32 7.52 4.08
N GLU A 37 -1.62 8.11 3.11
CA GLU A 37 -2.04 8.14 1.71
C GLU A 37 -2.08 6.73 1.10
N GLU A 38 -1.06 5.90 1.34
CA GLU A 38 -1.03 4.51 0.91
C GLU A 38 -2.20 3.70 1.49
N VAL A 39 -2.45 3.85 2.80
CA VAL A 39 -3.57 3.20 3.48
C VAL A 39 -4.91 3.67 2.91
N ALA A 40 -5.07 4.97 2.68
CA ALA A 40 -6.30 5.53 2.11
C ALA A 40 -6.54 5.03 0.67
N SER A 41 -5.49 4.92 -0.15
CA SER A 41 -5.57 4.38 -1.51
C SER A 41 -5.98 2.90 -1.53
N ALA A 42 -5.38 2.10 -0.64
CA ALA A 42 -5.73 0.68 -0.48
C ALA A 42 -7.19 0.54 -0.02
N ARG A 43 -7.62 1.33 0.98
CA ARG A 43 -9.00 1.35 1.46
C ARG A 43 -9.99 1.70 0.37
N LYS A 44 -9.75 2.80 -0.35
CA LYS A 44 -10.60 3.23 -1.47
C LYS A 44 -10.78 2.11 -2.51
N THR A 45 -9.71 1.39 -2.83
CA THR A 45 -9.76 0.27 -3.78
C THR A 45 -10.62 -0.87 -3.24
N LEU A 46 -10.41 -1.27 -1.98
CA LEU A 46 -11.16 -2.36 -1.36
C LEU A 46 -12.64 -2.02 -1.16
N ASP A 47 -12.94 -0.82 -0.69
CA ASP A 47 -14.31 -0.36 -0.44
C ASP A 47 -15.10 -0.31 -1.75
N SER A 48 -14.50 0.24 -2.81
CA SER A 48 -15.11 0.24 -4.15
C SER A 48 -15.41 -1.17 -4.67
N ARG A 49 -14.49 -2.13 -4.48
CA ARG A 49 -14.71 -3.54 -4.87
C ARG A 49 -15.80 -4.20 -4.05
N TYR A 50 -15.87 -3.90 -2.76
CA TYR A 50 -16.94 -4.37 -1.90
C TYR A 50 -18.30 -3.84 -2.36
N ASP A 51 -18.40 -2.54 -2.69
CA ASP A 51 -19.62 -1.93 -3.20
C ASP A 51 -20.04 -2.49 -4.56
N ASP A 52 -19.08 -2.74 -5.46
CA ASP A 52 -19.31 -3.40 -6.74
C ASP A 52 -19.92 -4.81 -6.55
N LEU A 53 -19.39 -5.59 -5.61
CA LEU A 53 -19.90 -6.92 -5.27
C LEU A 53 -21.29 -6.85 -4.62
N LYS A 54 -21.46 -5.96 -3.64
CA LYS A 54 -22.71 -5.79 -2.90
C LYS A 54 -23.85 -5.31 -3.80
N SER A 55 -23.55 -4.44 -4.76
CA SER A 55 -24.52 -3.94 -5.74
C SER A 55 -24.83 -4.94 -6.87
N GLY A 56 -24.07 -6.06 -6.96
CA GLY A 56 -24.19 -7.02 -8.06
C GLY A 56 -23.65 -6.49 -9.39
N ARG A 57 -22.95 -5.35 -9.40
CA ARG A 57 -22.31 -4.78 -10.60
C ARG A 57 -21.24 -5.71 -11.16
N VAL A 58 -20.54 -6.43 -10.29
CA VAL A 58 -19.57 -7.46 -10.67
C VAL A 58 -20.02 -8.83 -10.17
N LYS A 59 -19.76 -9.87 -10.95
CA LYS A 59 -20.04 -11.25 -10.56
C LYS A 59 -18.79 -11.86 -9.91
N PRO A 60 -18.92 -12.50 -8.74
CA PRO A 60 -17.86 -13.33 -8.20
C PRO A 60 -17.49 -14.43 -9.19
N ILE A 61 -16.21 -14.79 -9.21
CA ILE A 61 -15.68 -15.94 -9.94
C ILE A 61 -15.05 -16.90 -8.94
N ASP A 62 -15.06 -18.18 -9.27
CA ASP A 62 -14.34 -19.17 -8.47
C ASP A 62 -12.84 -18.85 -8.43
N GLY A 63 -12.22 -19.08 -7.27
CA GLY A 63 -10.82 -18.73 -7.02
C GLY A 63 -9.86 -19.53 -7.90
N GLU A 64 -10.06 -20.83 -8.04
CA GLU A 64 -9.22 -21.68 -8.88
C GLU A 64 -9.38 -21.31 -10.36
N GLU A 65 -10.60 -21.03 -10.80
CA GLU A 65 -10.86 -20.51 -12.14
C GLU A 65 -10.14 -19.17 -12.39
N ALA A 66 -10.16 -18.26 -11.42
CA ALA A 66 -9.47 -16.98 -11.51
C ALA A 66 -7.95 -17.16 -11.67
N PHE A 67 -7.34 -18.00 -10.83
CA PHE A 67 -5.91 -18.29 -10.89
C PHE A 67 -5.50 -18.95 -12.21
N ARG A 68 -6.29 -19.92 -12.70
CA ARG A 68 -6.06 -20.56 -13.99
C ARG A 68 -6.04 -19.53 -15.13
N LYS A 69 -7.05 -18.64 -15.19
CA LYS A 69 -7.11 -17.57 -16.21
C LYS A 69 -5.91 -16.64 -16.15
N LEU A 70 -5.50 -16.22 -14.95
CA LEU A 70 -4.32 -15.36 -14.77
C LEU A 70 -3.02 -16.05 -15.23
N ARG A 71 -2.90 -17.36 -14.99
CA ARG A 71 -1.75 -18.14 -15.43
C ARG A 71 -1.68 -18.27 -16.94
N GLU A 72 -2.80 -18.58 -17.58
CA GLU A 72 -2.92 -18.65 -19.06
C GLU A 72 -2.56 -17.30 -19.72
N ILE A 73 -3.03 -16.18 -19.16
CA ILE A 73 -2.66 -14.83 -19.64
C ILE A 73 -1.14 -14.62 -19.52
N SER A 74 -0.57 -15.02 -18.39
CA SER A 74 0.87 -14.84 -18.13
C SER A 74 1.73 -15.70 -19.07
N GLU A 75 1.29 -16.92 -19.37
CA GLU A 75 1.96 -17.84 -20.29
C GLU A 75 1.92 -17.31 -21.73
N ARG A 76 0.75 -16.87 -22.20
CA ARG A 76 0.61 -16.23 -23.54
C ARG A 76 1.53 -15.03 -23.72
N ARG A 77 1.66 -14.19 -22.68
CA ARG A 77 2.58 -13.04 -22.70
C ARG A 77 4.04 -13.45 -22.78
N ARG A 78 4.43 -14.57 -22.14
CA ARG A 78 5.80 -15.09 -22.19
C ARG A 78 6.12 -15.81 -23.49
N SER A 79 5.13 -16.45 -24.12
CA SER A 79 5.31 -17.20 -25.37
C SER A 79 5.32 -16.32 -26.63
N GLY A 80 5.26 -15.00 -26.51
CA GLY A 80 5.42 -14.06 -27.63
C GLY A 80 4.15 -13.76 -28.43
N GLY A 81 2.97 -14.19 -27.97
CA GLY A 81 1.70 -14.03 -28.71
C GLY A 81 1.50 -15.09 -29.77
#